data_AF-A0A227J1B7-F1
#
_entry.id   AF-A0A227J1B7-F1
#
_cell.length_a   1.000
_cell.length_b   1.000
_cell.length_c   1.000
_cell.angle_alpha   90.00
_cell.angle_beta   90.00
_cell.angle_gamma   90.00
#
_symmetry.space_group_name_H-M   'P 1'
#
loop_
_entity.id
_entity.type
_entity.pdbx_description
1 polymer ?
#
loop_
_entity_poly.entity_id
_entity_poly.type
_entity_poly.pdbx_seq_one_letter_code
_entity_poly.pdbx_strand_id
1 'polypeptide(L)'
;LKGDVTPLPAPKANLSLIANNITYDDIKVDSADLEVSGDEKLHQLTLDVVSDLVSTSLEIEGTFKQKPEMIWDGALRRLTLSSQQGPWSLQKSTAVKV
;
A
#
# COMPACT_ATOMS: atom_id res chain seq x y z
N LEU A 1 -8.63 0.74 -13.02
CA LEU A 1 -8.66 1.84 -12.04
C LEU A 1 -10.10 2.26 -11.77
N LYS A 2 -10.49 2.29 -10.50
CA LYS A 2 -11.77 2.83 -10.02
C LYS A 2 -11.52 3.51 -8.69
N GLY A 3 -12.19 4.62 -8.40
CA GLY A 3 -12.11 5.20 -7.08
C GLY A 3 -12.95 6.46 -6.91
N ASP A 4 -13.14 6.81 -5.65
CA ASP A 4 -13.80 8.02 -5.17
C ASP A 4 -12.86 8.71 -4.18
N VAL A 5 -12.63 10.00 -4.38
CA VAL A 5 -11.74 10.81 -3.55
C VAL A 5 -12.46 12.07 -3.13
N THR A 6 -12.59 12.24 -1.82
CA THR A 6 -13.05 13.48 -1.21
C THR A 6 -11.84 14.26 -0.72
N PRO A 7 -11.65 15.51 -1.17
CA PRO A 7 -10.53 16.35 -0.72
C PRO A 7 -10.81 16.96 0.67
N LEU A 8 -9.97 17.92 1.06
CA LEU A 8 -10.17 18.75 2.25
C LEU A 8 -11.58 19.40 2.29
N PRO A 9 -12.14 19.66 3.48
CA PRO A 9 -11.49 19.59 4.80
C PRO A 9 -11.56 18.23 5.50
N ALA A 10 -12.28 17.24 4.96
CA ALA A 10 -12.43 15.91 5.54
C ALA A 10 -12.00 14.86 4.52
N PRO A 11 -10.68 14.68 4.32
CA PRO A 11 -10.17 13.89 3.22
C PRO A 11 -10.51 12.41 3.42
N LYS A 12 -10.94 11.78 2.33
CA LYS A 12 -11.33 10.37 2.27
C LYS A 12 -10.99 9.83 0.88
N ALA A 13 -10.52 8.59 0.82
CA ALA A 13 -10.27 7.92 -0.46
C ALA A 13 -10.75 6.49 -0.41
N ASN A 14 -11.35 6.01 -1.50
CA ASN A 14 -11.51 4.60 -1.79
C ASN A 14 -11.04 4.41 -3.23
N LEU A 15 -9.91 3.74 -3.43
CA LEU A 15 -9.25 3.60 -4.71
C LEU A 15 -8.84 2.15 -4.90
N SER A 16 -9.21 1.59 -6.05
CA SER A 16 -8.85 0.24 -6.49
C SER A 16 -8.14 0.31 -7.84
N LEU A 17 -6.93 -0.20 -7.90
CA LEU A 17 -6.15 -0.35 -9.12
C LEU A 17 -5.67 -1.78 -9.25
N ILE A 18 -6.28 -2.49 -10.19
CA ILE A 18 -5.80 -3.79 -10.67
C ILE A 18 -5.12 -3.56 -12.02
N ALA A 19 -3.86 -3.97 -12.10
CA ALA A 19 -3.08 -4.02 -13.33
C ALA A 19 -2.62 -5.46 -13.55
N ASN A 20 -2.82 -5.99 -14.76
CA ASN A 20 -2.48 -7.37 -15.12
C ASN A 20 -1.50 -7.39 -16.28
N ASN A 21 -0.75 -8.48 -16.42
CA ASN A 21 0.17 -8.74 -17.53
C ASN A 21 1.17 -7.59 -17.75
N ILE A 22 1.75 -7.09 -16.67
CA ILE A 22 2.69 -5.97 -16.70
C ILE A 22 4.06 -6.52 -17.12
N THR A 23 4.70 -5.83 -18.06
CA THR A 23 6.07 -6.14 -18.49
C THR A 23 6.92 -4.89 -18.25
N TYR A 24 8.01 -5.05 -17.51
CA TYR A 24 9.00 -3.99 -17.28
C TYR A 24 10.39 -4.60 -17.40
N ASP A 25 11.17 -4.14 -18.37
CA ASP A 25 12.40 -4.79 -18.82
C ASP A 25 12.18 -6.30 -19.05
N ASP A 26 12.98 -7.15 -18.42
CA ASP A 26 12.88 -8.62 -18.50
C ASP A 26 11.94 -9.22 -17.42
N ILE A 27 11.26 -8.39 -16.63
CA ILE A 27 10.39 -8.84 -15.53
C ILE A 27 8.94 -8.88 -16.01
N LYS A 28 8.31 -10.04 -15.82
CA LYS A 28 6.86 -10.23 -16.01
C LYS A 28 6.17 -10.24 -14.66
N VAL A 29 5.17 -9.39 -14.50
CA VAL A 29 4.29 -9.33 -13.33
C VAL A 29 2.89 -9.71 -13.79
N ASP A 30 2.36 -10.79 -13.23
CA ASP A 30 1.04 -11.30 -13.58
C ASP A 30 -0.05 -10.33 -13.14
N SER A 31 0.06 -9.84 -11.90
CA SER A 31 -0.85 -8.84 -11.36
C SER A 31 -0.21 -7.95 -10.31
N ALA A 32 -0.72 -6.72 -10.23
CA ALA A 32 -0.55 -5.81 -9.12
C ALA A 32 -1.93 -5.27 -8.73
N ASP A 33 -2.31 -5.50 -7.48
CA ASP A 33 -3.56 -5.03 -6.88
C ASP A 33 -3.25 -4.03 -5.78
N LEU A 34 -3.67 -2.79 -5.97
CA LEU A 34 -3.52 -1.68 -5.03
C LEU A 34 -4.90 -1.24 -4.58
N GLU A 35 -5.13 -1.32 -3.27
CA GLU A 35 -6.32 -0.78 -2.62
C GLU A 35 -5.91 0.31 -1.63
N VAL A 36 -6.63 1.43 -1.67
CA VAL A 36 -6.53 2.50 -0.67
C VAL A 36 -7.93 2.76 -0.16
N SER A 37 -8.11 2.77 1.16
CA SER A 37 -9.41 3.04 1.77
C SER A 37 -9.28 3.87 3.05
N GLY A 38 -10.37 4.52 3.43
CA GLY A 38 -10.49 5.23 4.69
C GLY A 38 -10.40 6.75 4.58
N ASP A 39 -10.30 7.39 5.74
CA ASP A 39 -10.28 8.86 5.91
C ASP A 39 -9.09 9.28 6.78
N GLU A 40 -9.00 10.58 7.08
CA GLU A 40 -7.92 11.11 7.93
C GLU A 40 -7.78 10.46 9.30
N LYS A 41 -8.84 9.86 9.86
CA LYS A 41 -8.78 9.23 11.20
C LYS A 41 -8.21 7.83 11.13
N LEU A 42 -8.42 7.16 10.01
CA LEU A 42 -7.90 5.82 9.72
C LEU A 42 -7.92 5.61 8.22
N HIS A 43 -6.74 5.48 7.62
CA HIS A 43 -6.59 5.06 6.23
C HIS A 43 -5.69 3.82 6.16
N GLN A 44 -5.96 3.00 5.15
CA GLN A 44 -5.22 1.78 4.86
C GLN A 44 -4.83 1.77 3.39
N LEU A 45 -3.62 1.27 3.12
CA LEU A 45 -3.12 0.94 1.80
C LEU A 45 -2.68 -0.53 1.82
N THR A 46 -3.18 -1.32 0.87
CA THR A 46 -2.67 -2.67 0.60
C THR A 46 -2.13 -2.76 -0.81
N LEU A 47 -1.02 -3.47 -0.97
CA LEU A 47 -0.43 -3.76 -2.27
C LEU A 47 -0.08 -5.24 -2.33
N ASP A 48 -0.70 -5.96 -3.25
CA ASP A 48 -0.41 -7.36 -3.54
C ASP A 48 0.11 -7.47 -4.97
N VAL A 49 1.30 -8.07 -5.13
CA VAL A 49 1.96 -8.25 -6.43
C VAL A 49 2.29 -9.71 -6.61
N VAL A 50 1.91 -10.26 -7.75
CA VAL A 50 2.22 -11.63 -8.17
C VAL A 50 3.14 -11.58 -9.37
N SER A 51 4.32 -12.18 -9.25
CA SER A 51 5.27 -12.31 -10.35
C SER A 51 6.19 -13.51 -10.16
N ASP A 52 6.79 -13.95 -11.26
CA ASP A 52 7.74 -15.07 -11.30
C ASP A 52 9.03 -14.81 -10.52
N LEU A 53 9.46 -13.54 -10.47
CA LEU A 53 10.74 -13.16 -9.87
C LEU A 53 10.58 -12.72 -8.41
N VAL A 54 9.55 -11.91 -8.14
CA VAL A 54 9.31 -11.29 -6.85
C VAL A 54 7.82 -11.06 -6.60
N SER A 55 7.27 -11.70 -5.58
CA SER A 55 5.88 -11.49 -5.16
C SER A 55 5.85 -10.79 -3.81
N THR A 56 4.90 -9.89 -3.58
CA THR A 56 4.80 -9.17 -2.31
C THR A 56 3.37 -9.00 -1.85
N SER A 57 3.17 -9.00 -0.52
CA SER A 57 1.96 -8.49 0.12
C SER A 57 2.36 -7.45 1.16
N LEU A 58 1.88 -6.22 1.00
CA LEU A 58 2.18 -5.08 1.86
C LEU A 58 0.89 -4.48 2.40
N GLU A 59 0.93 -4.04 3.66
CA GLU A 59 -0.12 -3.24 4.28
C GLU A 59 0.48 -2.10 5.09
N ILE A 60 0.00 -0.89 4.81
CA ILE A 60 0.26 0.31 5.61
C ILE A 60 -1.07 0.80 6.16
N GLU A 61 -1.11 1.08 7.45
CA GLU A 61 -2.24 1.70 8.13
C GLU A 61 -1.76 2.96 8.83
N GLY A 62 -2.59 4.01 8.88
CA GLY A 62 -2.24 5.18 9.65
C GLY A 62 -3.38 6.17 9.83
N THR A 63 -3.00 7.32 10.36
CA THR A 63 -3.86 8.46 10.62
C THR A 63 -3.19 9.72 10.09
N PHE A 64 -3.98 10.72 9.76
CA PHE A 64 -3.54 12.01 9.27
C PHE A 64 -4.15 13.12 10.12
N LYS A 65 -3.28 13.92 10.74
CA LYS A 65 -3.69 15.08 11.52
C LYS A 65 -3.35 16.34 10.74
N GLN A 66 -4.34 17.18 10.47
CA GLN A 66 -4.13 18.41 9.68
C GLN A 66 -3.61 19.61 10.50
N LYS A 67 -3.90 19.66 11.81
CA LYS A 67 -3.63 20.81 12.67
C LYS A 67 -2.94 20.39 13.96
N PRO A 68 -2.00 21.18 14.50
CA PRO A 68 -1.49 22.46 13.97
C PRO A 68 -0.58 22.31 12.73
N GLU A 69 -0.06 21.11 12.51
CA GLU A 69 0.79 20.74 11.38
C GLU A 69 0.22 19.50 10.72
N MET A 70 0.52 19.31 9.43
CA MET A 70 0.18 18.09 8.69
C MET A 70 1.13 16.98 9.12
N ILE A 71 0.62 16.05 9.92
CA ILE A 71 1.38 14.93 10.46
C ILE A 71 0.72 13.64 9.98
N TRP A 72 1.51 12.80 9.33
CA TRP A 72 1.10 11.44 9.03
C TRP A 72 1.74 10.48 10.05
N ASP A 73 0.90 9.77 10.79
CA ASP A 73 1.34 8.75 11.76
C ASP A 73 0.79 7.39 11.34
N GLY A 74 1.67 6.54 10.84
CA GLY A 74 1.29 5.20 10.39
C GLY A 74 2.35 4.15 10.67
N ALA A 75 2.06 2.95 10.20
CA ALA A 75 2.94 1.83 10.32
C ALA A 75 2.82 0.89 9.12
N LEU A 76 3.96 0.36 8.69
CA LEU A 76 4.01 -0.85 7.90
C LEU A 76 3.58 -2.00 8.82
N ARG A 77 2.37 -2.51 8.58
CA ARG A 77 1.70 -3.54 9.38
C ARG A 77 2.04 -4.94 8.92
N ARG A 78 2.14 -5.11 7.59
CA ARG A 78 2.50 -6.35 6.92
C ARG A 78 3.46 -6.03 5.80
N LEU A 79 4.49 -6.86 5.68
CA LEU A 79 5.27 -7.01 4.45
C LEU A 79 5.69 -8.47 4.37
N THR A 80 5.31 -9.13 3.30
CA THR A 80 5.92 -10.37 2.85
C THR A 80 6.51 -10.15 1.47
N LEU A 81 7.66 -10.78 1.24
CA LEU A 81 8.33 -10.78 -0.05
C LEU A 81 8.76 -12.20 -0.35
N SER A 82 8.28 -12.79 -1.43
CA SER A 82 8.84 -14.01 -1.98
C SER A 82 9.82 -13.61 -3.07
N SER A 83 11.07 -14.04 -2.96
CA SER A 83 12.12 -13.78 -3.93
C SER A 83 12.87 -15.06 -4.25
N GLN A 84 13.71 -15.05 -5.28
CA GLN A 84 14.61 -16.16 -5.59
C GLN A 84 15.58 -16.50 -4.44
N GLN A 85 15.88 -15.52 -3.58
CA GLN A 85 16.75 -15.70 -2.41
C GLN A 85 16.00 -16.23 -1.19
N GLY A 86 14.68 -16.44 -1.31
CA GLY A 86 13.82 -16.96 -0.25
C GLY A 86 12.78 -15.94 0.24
N PRO A 87 11.95 -16.35 1.22
CA PRO A 87 10.88 -15.52 1.77
C PRO A 87 11.42 -14.54 2.82
N TRP A 88 10.92 -13.30 2.77
CA TRP A 88 11.14 -12.28 3.77
C TRP A 88 9.80 -11.92 4.38
N SER A 89 9.78 -11.68 5.69
CA SER A 89 8.59 -11.23 6.38
C SER A 89 8.93 -10.17 7.41
N LEU A 90 8.06 -9.19 7.53
CA LEU A 90 8.15 -8.19 8.57
C LEU A 90 7.90 -8.84 9.93
N GLN A 91 8.95 -8.91 10.74
CA GLN A 91 8.85 -9.51 12.07
C GLN A 91 8.06 -8.64 13.05
N LYS A 92 8.10 -7.32 12.87
CA LYS A 92 7.43 -6.36 13.75
C LYS A 92 6.95 -5.15 12.96
N SER A 93 5.73 -4.72 13.28
CA SER A 93 5.16 -3.47 12.78
C SER A 93 6.18 -2.34 12.92
N THR A 94 6.46 -1.65 11.81
CA THR A 94 7.50 -0.61 11.75
C THR A 94 6.83 0.73 11.50
N ALA A 95 7.17 1.73 12.31
CA ALA A 95 6.62 3.06 12.17
C ALA A 95 7.04 3.64 10.81
N VAL A 96 6.08 4.25 10.14
CA VAL A 96 6.32 5.12 9.01
C VAL A 96 5.78 6.47 9.49
N LYS A 97 6.61 7.51 9.53
CA LYS A 97 6.19 8.83 10.01
C LYS A 97 6.79 9.88 9.08
N VAL A 98 5.95 10.78 8.60
CA VAL A 98 6.32 11.86 7.68
C VAL A 98 5.63 13.15 8.11
#